data_AF-A0A225E1E6-F1
#
_entry.id   AF-A0A225E1E6-F1
#
_cell.length_a   1.000
_cell.length_b   1.000
_cell.length_c   1.000
_cell.angle_alpha   90.00
_cell.angle_beta   90.00
_cell.angle_gamma   90.00
#
_symmetry.space_group_name_H-M   'P 1'
#
loop_
_entity.id
_entity.type
_entity.pdbx_description
1 polymer ?
#
loop_
_entity_poly.entity_id
_entity_poly.type
_entity_poly.pdbx_seq_one_letter_code
_entity_poly.pdbx_strand_id
1 'polypeptide(L)' 'MVSQNAGGFVSPAVDVSEARWAVDELAGLIQQVGECSVSGLVLRQAQQELRSLIRSTETTGKVVGPLRIHVAA' A
#
# COMPACT_ATOMS: atom_id res chain seq x y z
N MET A 1 -24.68 -18.16 28.45
CA MET A 1 -23.91 -18.41 27.22
C MET A 1 -23.70 -17.06 26.55
N VAL A 2 -22.56 -16.41 26.82
CA VAL A 2 -22.26 -15.07 26.26
C VAL A 2 -21.62 -15.29 24.91
N SER A 3 -22.35 -14.94 23.84
CA SER A 3 -21.79 -14.87 22.49
C SER A 3 -20.74 -13.76 22.47
N GLN A 4 -19.47 -14.15 22.44
CA GLN A 4 -18.38 -13.22 22.18
C GLN A 4 -18.54 -12.72 20.74
N ASN A 5 -19.00 -11.49 20.61
CA ASN A 5 -18.98 -10.74 19.36
C ASN A 5 -17.50 -10.45 19.07
N ALA A 6 -16.82 -11.37 18.39
CA ALA A 6 -15.46 -11.18 17.93
C ALA A 6 -15.50 -10.12 16.82
N GLY A 7 -15.44 -8.85 17.22
CA GLY A 7 -15.14 -7.73 16.35
C GLY A 7 -13.77 -7.97 15.74
N GLY A 8 -13.74 -8.72 14.64
CA GLY A 8 -12.54 -8.94 13.86
C GLY A 8 -12.06 -7.58 13.40
N PHE A 9 -10.83 -7.22 13.76
CA PHE A 9 -10.14 -6.09 13.17
C PHE A 9 -10.15 -6.32 11.65
N VAL A 10 -11.01 -5.58 10.93
CA VAL A 10 -10.96 -5.55 9.47
C VAL A 10 -9.68 -4.80 9.15
N SER A 11 -8.60 -5.54 8.90
CA SER A 11 -7.37 -4.93 8.40
C SER A 11 -7.74 -4.08 7.19
N PRO A 12 -7.33 -2.79 7.15
CA PRO A 12 -7.58 -1.95 6.00
C PRO A 12 -7.04 -2.67 4.77
N ALA A 13 -7.96 -3.02 3.87
CA ALA A 13 -7.67 -3.72 2.63
C ALA A 13 -7.79 -2.70 1.50
N VAL A 14 -6.77 -2.65 0.66
CA VAL A 14 -6.77 -1.83 -0.55
C VAL A 14 -7.19 -2.73 -1.70
N ASP A 15 -8.06 -2.22 -2.58
CA ASP A 15 -8.41 -2.94 -3.80
C ASP A 15 -7.21 -3.02 -4.75
N VAL A 16 -7.03 -4.14 -5.45
CA VAL A 16 -5.90 -4.31 -6.37
C VAL A 16 -5.90 -3.28 -7.51
N SER A 17 -7.07 -2.82 -7.94
CA SER A 17 -7.21 -1.78 -8.97
C SER A 17 -6.79 -0.42 -8.45
N GLU A 18 -7.14 -0.11 -7.20
CA GLU A 18 -6.71 1.12 -6.51
C GLU A 18 -5.18 1.12 -6.33
N ALA A 19 -4.59 -0.02 -5.95
CA ALA A 19 -3.15 -0.14 -5.85
C ALA A 19 -2.44 0.05 -7.21
N ARG A 20 -3.02 -0.45 -8.31
CA ARG A 20 -2.49 -0.24 -9.67
C ARG A 20 -2.54 1.23 -10.07
N TRP A 21 -3.67 1.89 -9.86
CA TRP A 21 -3.79 3.34 -10.08
C TRP A 21 -2.74 4.12 -9.28
N ALA A 22 -2.56 3.80 -7.99
CA ALA A 22 -1.57 4.47 -7.15
C ALA A 22 -0.13 4.30 -7.65
N VAL A 23 0.23 3.12 -8.21
CA VAL A 23 1.54 2.89 -8.83
C VAL A 23 1.78 3.82 -10.03
N ASP A 24 0.74 4.04 -10.84
CA ASP A 24 0.81 4.91 -12.02
C ASP A 24 0.90 6.39 -11.62
N GLU A 25 0.10 6.83 -10.65
CA GLU A 25 0.19 8.20 -10.10
C GLU A 25 1.57 8.49 -9.51
N LEU A 26 2.14 7.53 -8.76
CA LEU A 26 3.49 7.67 -8.22
C LEU A 26 4.53 7.84 -9.34
N ALA A 27 4.37 7.15 -10.48
CA ALA A 27 5.26 7.33 -11.63
C ALA A 27 5.21 8.78 -12.16
N GLY A 28 4.01 9.36 -12.26
CA GLY A 28 3.82 10.76 -12.66
C GLY A 28 4.47 11.73 -11.68
N LEU A 29 4.27 11.52 -10.37
CA LEU A 29 4.87 12.37 -9.33
C LEU A 29 6.40 12.27 -9.33
N ILE A 30 6.97 11.08 -9.49
CA ILE A 30 8.42 10.87 -9.57
C ILE A 30 9.03 11.67 -10.73
N GLN A 31 8.37 11.71 -11.89
CA GLN A 31 8.81 12.51 -13.03
C GLN A 31 8.79 14.02 -12.72
N GLN A 32 7.81 14.50 -11.96
CA GLN A 32 7.70 15.92 -11.59
C GLN A 32 8.75 16.35 -10.55
N VAL A 33 9.00 15.52 -9.54
CA VAL A 33 9.95 15.87 -8.45
C VAL A 33 11.39 15.49 -8.76
N GLY A 34 11.61 14.71 -9.82
CA GLY A 34 12.92 14.21 -10.24
C GLY A 34 13.32 12.93 -9.49
N GLU A 35 13.80 11.94 -10.25
CA GLU A 35 14.06 10.57 -9.76
C GLU A 35 15.15 10.44 -8.69
N CYS A 36 16.07 11.41 -8.65
CA CYS A 36 17.20 11.43 -7.72
C CYS A 36 17.02 12.41 -6.56
N SER A 37 15.89 13.12 -6.50
CA SER A 37 15.57 13.94 -5.32
C SER A 37 15.24 13.05 -4.12
N VAL A 38 15.39 13.58 -2.90
CA VAL A 38 15.02 12.85 -1.67
C VAL A 38 13.56 12.39 -1.75
N SER A 39 12.65 13.27 -2.18
CA SER A 39 11.25 12.95 -2.38
C SER A 39 11.05 11.88 -3.46
N GLY A 40 11.77 11.98 -4.59
CA GLY A 40 11.73 10.99 -5.67
C GLY A 40 12.15 9.59 -5.22
N LEU A 41 13.20 9.49 -4.39
CA LEU A 41 13.65 8.22 -3.82
C LEU A 41 12.60 7.59 -2.89
N VAL A 42 11.94 8.40 -2.06
CA VAL A 42 10.84 7.93 -1.18
C VAL A 42 9.65 7.44 -2.01
N LEU A 43 9.23 8.20 -3.03
CA LEU A 43 8.12 7.82 -3.90
C LEU A 43 8.43 6.54 -4.69
N ARG A 44 9.70 6.35 -5.12
CA ARG A 44 10.15 5.11 -5.76
C ARG A 44 10.06 3.92 -4.82
N GLN A 45 10.47 4.08 -3.56
CA GLN A 45 10.34 3.03 -2.56
C GLN A 45 8.87 2.65 -2.34
N ALA A 46 7.99 3.64 -2.16
CA ALA A 46 6.55 3.41 -2.02
C ALA A 46 5.94 2.69 -3.25
N GLN A 47 6.35 3.10 -4.45
CA GLN A 47 5.91 2.46 -5.69
C GLN A 47 6.37 0.99 -5.78
N GLN A 48 7.59 0.68 -5.34
CA GLN A 48 8.10 -0.69 -5.31
C GLN A 48 7.36 -1.56 -4.28
N GLU A 49 7.05 -1.01 -3.11
CA GLU A 49 6.27 -1.70 -2.09
C GLU A 49 4.85 -2.03 -2.60
N LEU A 50 4.16 -1.06 -3.21
CA LEU A 50 2.85 -1.28 -3.83
C LEU A 50 2.90 -2.35 -4.92
N ARG A 51 3.90 -2.32 -5.81
CA ARG A 51 4.09 -3.37 -6.83
C ARG A 51 4.31 -4.75 -6.21
N SER A 52 5.05 -4.81 -5.10
CA SER A 52 5.25 -6.06 -4.36
C SER A 52 3.94 -6.60 -3.81
N LEU A 53 3.12 -5.73 -3.21
CA LEU A 53 1.81 -6.08 -2.68
C LEU A 53 0.86 -6.55 -3.78
N ILE A 54 0.76 -5.83 -4.90
CA ILE A 54 -0.09 -6.23 -6.05
C ILE A 54 0.28 -7.64 -6.50
N ARG A 55 1.57 -7.90 -6.74
CA ARG A 55 2.06 -9.23 -7.15
C ARG A 55 1.76 -10.32 -6.11
N SER A 56 1.82 -9.99 -4.83
CA SER A 56 1.48 -10.93 -3.75
C SER A 56 -0.02 -11.26 -3.68
N THR A 57 -0.87 -10.51 -4.37
CA THR A 57 -2.34 -10.55 -4.23
C THR A 57 -3.06 -11.03 -5.49
N GLU A 58 -2.30 -11.38 -6.53
CA GLU A 58 -2.83 -11.94 -7.79
C GLU A 58 -3.65 -13.23 -7.58
N THR A 59 -3.51 -13.89 -6.42
CA THR A 59 -4.28 -15.08 -6.02
C THR A 59 -5.57 -14.76 -5.23
N THR A 60 -5.69 -13.58 -4.62
CA THR A 60 -6.78 -13.24 -3.67
C THR A 60 -7.59 -12.00 -4.03
N GLY A 61 -7.14 -11.17 -4.97
CA GLY A 61 -7.83 -9.96 -5.43
C GLY A 61 -7.92 -8.84 -4.39
N LYS A 62 -7.28 -8.99 -3.23
CA LYS A 62 -7.27 -8.01 -2.13
C LYS A 62 -5.86 -7.82 -1.61
N VAL A 63 -5.41 -6.57 -1.51
CA VAL A 63 -4.16 -6.19 -0.86
C VAL A 63 -4.38 -6.05 0.64
N VAL A 64 -3.80 -6.94 1.44
CA VAL A 64 -3.75 -6.84 2.90
C VAL A 64 -2.36 -6.33 3.28
N GLY A 65 -2.28 -5.08 3.74
CA GLY A 65 -1.02 -4.37 3.89
C GLY A 65 -0.26 -4.65 5.20
N PRO A 66 1.09 -4.69 5.18
CA PRO A 66 1.96 -4.56 6.35
C PRO A 66 2.41 -3.11 6.63
N LEU A 67 1.83 -2.10 5.97
CA LEU A 67 2.11 -0.67 6.18
C LEU A 67 1.74 -0.23 7.61
N ARG A 68 2.60 -0.59 8.57
CA ARG A 68 2.52 -0.16 9.96
C ARG A 68 3.23 1.18 10.06
N ILE A 69 2.47 2.27 9.99
CA ILE A 69 2.96 3.55 10.49
C ILE A 69 2.93 3.44 12.02
N HIS A 70 4.04 3.05 12.62
CA HIS A 70 4.23 3.23 14.07
C HIS A 70 4.44 4.72 14.31
N VAL A 71 3.40 5.42 14.78
CA VAL A 71 3.60 6.67 15.50
C VAL A 71 4.31 6.29 16.80
N ALA A 72 5.59 6.66 16.91
CA ALA A 72 6.32 6.58 18.16
C ALA A 72 5.63 7.50 19.17
N ALA A 73 5.11 6.93 20.24
CA ALA A 73 4.73 7.63 21.47
C ALA A 73 5.84 7.41 22.51
#